data_AF-A0A7D4NXM7-F1
#
_entry.id   AF-A0A7D4NXM7-F1
#
_cell.length_a   1.000
_cell.length_b   1.000
_cell.length_c   1.000
_cell.angle_alpha   90.00
_cell.angle_beta   90.00
_cell.angle_gamma   90.00
#
_symmetry.space_group_name_H-M   'P 1'
#
loop_
_entity.id
_entity.type
_entity.pdbx_description
1 polymer ?
#
loop_
_entity_poly.entity_id
_entity_poly.type
_entity_poly.pdbx_seq_one_letter_code
_entity_poly.pdbx_strand_id
1 'polypeptide(L)'
;MSKSWVLKFIKRIFNCWFGTLERFPQENGITFRHHQPEIPNIGDHLCSPRHYFSFKNSKNNLIILGGGVFSNYGVDEVKLNCFEPENVVLWGVGVSLRNKQEARADLLPYRVWGVRDIDRTDDAHFLPCVSCLSPMLNRSAAVSGTLLFLNADPNVAPNSFKEKYKSLAEKKGWRVLFNNCTESEIAFALQNCNHIITNSYHASYWGLLTGHKVTVLGYSSKFISLLNAFGFNKDHLFSIKRGDGDSLYESLSFIEDDRNSVFVKDYQNFLMDFRRRNVEFAEKLVNNHLVEGFELKINSSI
;
A
#
# COMPACT_ATOMS: atom_id res chain seq x y z
N MET A 1 13.46 28.65 17.01
CA MET A 1 12.33 27.80 16.55
C MET A 1 12.38 27.68 15.03
N SER A 2 12.28 26.48 14.46
CA SER A 2 12.29 26.32 12.99
C SER A 2 10.96 26.77 12.38
N LYS A 3 11.01 27.37 11.18
CA LYS A 3 9.79 27.78 10.42
C LYS A 3 8.79 26.63 10.27
N SER A 4 9.27 25.39 10.18
CA SER A 4 8.44 24.17 10.08
C SER A 4 7.58 23.93 11.33
N TRP A 5 8.12 24.20 12.53
CA TRP A 5 7.39 23.99 13.79
C TRP A 5 6.25 24.99 13.94
N VAL A 6 6.50 26.27 13.63
CA VAL A 6 5.48 27.33 13.67
C VAL A 6 4.34 27.02 12.69
N LEU A 7 4.68 26.56 11.47
CA LEU A 7 3.66 26.16 10.48
C LEU A 7 2.80 24.98 10.96
N LYS A 8 3.43 23.94 11.54
CA LYS A 8 2.69 22.78 12.09
C LYS A 8 1.80 23.17 13.26
N PHE A 9 2.27 24.08 14.12
CA PHE A 9 1.51 24.59 15.26
C PHE A 9 0.29 25.42 14.82
N ILE A 10 0.47 26.37 13.89
CA ILE A 10 -0.63 27.15 13.31
C ILE A 10 -1.63 26.22 12.61
N LYS A 11 -1.14 25.25 11.82
CA LYS A 11 -1.99 24.28 11.14
C LYS A 11 -2.81 23.45 12.12
N ARG A 12 -2.20 23.01 13.24
CA ARG A 12 -2.90 22.28 14.31
C ARG A 12 -3.98 23.13 14.97
N ILE A 13 -3.69 24.39 15.33
CA ILE A 13 -4.69 25.30 15.93
C ILE A 13 -5.86 25.51 14.96
N PHE A 14 -5.55 25.84 13.71
CA PHE A 14 -6.56 26.08 12.67
C PHE A 14 -7.42 24.83 12.44
N ASN A 15 -6.80 23.66 12.36
CA ASN A 15 -7.48 22.39 12.20
C ASN A 15 -8.40 22.05 13.39
N CYS A 16 -7.94 22.23 14.64
CA CYS A 16 -8.77 21.99 15.81
C CYS A 16 -9.98 22.96 15.89
N TRP A 17 -9.83 24.19 15.40
CA TRP A 17 -10.88 25.23 15.52
C TRP A 17 -11.91 25.23 14.39
N PHE A 18 -11.51 24.92 13.16
CA PHE A 18 -12.40 25.05 11.99
C PHE A 18 -12.97 23.71 11.50
N GLY A 19 -12.69 22.60 12.19
CA GLY A 19 -13.15 21.26 11.80
C GLY A 19 -12.34 20.69 10.62
N THR A 20 -11.69 19.55 10.83
CA THR A 20 -10.83 18.88 9.83
C THR A 20 -11.58 17.92 8.92
N LEU A 21 -12.81 17.57 9.27
CA LEU A 21 -13.51 16.42 8.70
C LEU A 21 -14.00 16.64 7.27
N GLU A 22 -14.36 17.87 6.87
CA GLU A 22 -14.87 18.16 5.51
C GLU A 22 -13.86 17.92 4.39
N ARG A 23 -12.56 17.76 4.71
CA ARG A 23 -11.49 17.58 3.72
C ARG A 23 -11.31 16.14 3.26
N PHE A 24 -11.92 15.19 3.97
CA PHE A 24 -11.71 13.77 3.72
C PHE A 24 -12.99 13.13 3.20
N PRO A 25 -12.90 12.07 2.38
CA PRO A 25 -14.08 11.35 1.95
C PRO A 25 -14.86 10.81 3.14
N GLN A 26 -16.16 11.08 3.16
CA GLN A 26 -17.08 10.60 4.19
C GLN A 26 -18.16 9.72 3.57
N GLU A 27 -18.45 8.60 4.22
CA GLU A 27 -19.59 7.73 3.86
C GLU A 27 -20.21 7.18 5.15
N ASN A 28 -21.52 7.33 5.30
CA ASN A 28 -22.30 6.78 6.44
C ASN A 28 -21.75 7.14 7.83
N GLY A 29 -21.25 8.37 7.98
CA GLY A 29 -20.66 8.90 9.22
C GLY A 29 -19.18 8.53 9.43
N ILE A 30 -18.58 7.74 8.54
CA ILE A 30 -17.17 7.35 8.59
C ILE A 30 -16.33 8.29 7.75
N THR A 31 -15.24 8.79 8.33
CA THR A 31 -14.20 9.52 7.61
C THR A 31 -13.06 8.60 7.21
N PHE A 32 -12.71 8.59 5.92
CA PHE A 32 -11.60 7.76 5.42
C PHE A 32 -10.36 8.59 5.16
N ARG A 33 -9.24 8.20 5.79
CA ARG A 33 -7.94 8.84 5.61
C ARG A 33 -6.92 7.82 5.13
N HIS A 34 -6.47 7.97 3.89
CA HIS A 34 -5.32 7.21 3.35
C HIS A 34 -4.23 8.19 2.90
N HIS A 35 -3.06 7.64 2.58
CA HIS A 35 -1.96 8.44 2.07
C HIS A 35 -2.31 8.97 0.68
N GLN A 36 -2.29 10.29 0.50
CA GLN A 36 -2.58 10.95 -0.77
C GLN A 36 -1.36 11.79 -1.17
N PRO A 37 -0.39 11.21 -1.89
CA PRO A 37 0.76 11.95 -2.39
C PRO A 37 0.34 13.01 -3.41
N GLU A 38 1.16 14.05 -3.57
CA GLU A 38 0.93 15.13 -4.55
C GLU A 38 0.88 14.60 -5.98
N ILE A 39 1.77 13.67 -6.31
CA ILE A 39 1.71 12.89 -7.55
C ILE A 39 0.81 11.69 -7.27
N PRO A 40 -0.31 11.51 -8.01
CA PRO A 40 -1.20 10.38 -7.81
C PRO A 40 -0.46 9.04 -7.82
N ASN A 41 -0.87 8.15 -6.93
CA ASN A 41 -0.34 6.80 -6.84
C ASN A 41 -1.51 5.82 -6.74
N ILE A 42 -1.73 5.02 -7.79
CA ILE A 42 -2.85 4.08 -7.90
C ILE A 42 -2.87 3.07 -6.75
N GLY A 43 -1.69 2.66 -6.27
CA GLY A 43 -1.61 1.77 -5.13
C GLY A 43 -2.09 2.44 -3.84
N ASP A 44 -1.67 3.68 -3.60
CA ASP A 44 -2.11 4.45 -2.43
C ASP A 44 -3.59 4.86 -2.53
N HIS A 45 -4.14 4.95 -3.74
CA HIS A 45 -5.58 5.13 -3.95
C HIS A 45 -6.35 3.86 -3.56
N LEU A 46 -6.01 2.72 -4.19
CA LEU A 46 -6.70 1.45 -4.04
C LEU A 46 -6.49 0.80 -2.66
N CYS A 47 -5.58 1.30 -1.83
CA CYS A 47 -5.39 0.77 -0.49
C CYS A 47 -6.44 1.25 0.54
N SER A 48 -7.37 2.12 0.16
CA SER A 48 -8.43 2.57 1.05
C SER A 48 -9.57 1.54 1.13
N PRO A 49 -10.00 1.10 2.34
CA PRO A 49 -11.12 0.14 2.49
C PRO A 49 -12.46 0.69 1.98
N ARG A 50 -12.57 2.02 1.83
CA ARG A 50 -13.72 2.70 1.22
C ARG A 50 -14.10 2.13 -0.15
N HIS A 51 -13.12 1.64 -0.93
CA HIS A 51 -13.39 1.10 -2.26
C HIS A 51 -14.09 -0.26 -2.22
N TYR A 52 -13.99 -0.99 -1.12
CA TYR A 52 -14.37 -2.39 -1.05
C TYR A 52 -15.48 -2.67 -0.03
N PHE A 53 -15.66 -1.78 0.94
CA PHE A 53 -16.66 -1.92 2.00
C PHE A 53 -17.65 -0.75 1.99
N SER A 54 -18.92 -1.06 2.13
CA SER A 54 -20.00 -0.14 2.46
C SER A 54 -20.42 -0.40 3.90
N PHE A 55 -19.93 0.41 4.84
CA PHE A 55 -20.28 0.26 6.25
C PHE A 55 -21.63 0.90 6.54
N LYS A 56 -22.46 0.24 7.35
CA LYS A 56 -23.76 0.75 7.82
C LYS A 56 -23.54 1.49 9.13
N ASN A 57 -23.98 2.76 9.17
CA ASN A 57 -24.07 3.62 10.35
C ASN A 57 -22.87 3.54 11.31
N SER A 58 -21.96 4.50 11.27
CA SER A 58 -20.91 4.59 12.29
C SER A 58 -21.39 5.26 13.56
N LYS A 59 -20.85 4.83 14.70
CA LYS A 59 -20.94 5.58 15.94
C LYS A 59 -19.81 6.62 16.02
N ASN A 60 -20.08 7.78 16.62
CA ASN A 60 -19.07 8.73 17.11
C ASN A 60 -18.00 9.20 16.10
N ASN A 61 -18.39 9.70 14.92
CA ASN A 61 -17.46 10.29 13.93
C ASN A 61 -16.24 9.39 13.66
N LEU A 62 -16.47 8.10 13.42
CA LEU A 62 -15.42 7.10 13.24
C LEU A 62 -14.47 7.50 12.10
N ILE A 63 -13.17 7.37 12.36
CA ILE A 63 -12.12 7.63 11.38
C ILE A 63 -11.40 6.33 11.06
N ILE A 64 -11.40 5.93 9.80
CA ILE A 64 -10.59 4.82 9.32
C ILE A 64 -9.33 5.38 8.66
N LEU A 65 -8.19 5.17 9.31
CA LEU A 65 -6.87 5.52 8.80
C LEU A 65 -6.28 4.28 8.13
N GLY A 66 -6.19 4.27 6.79
CA GLY A 66 -6.01 3.03 6.04
C GLY A 66 -4.98 3.06 4.91
N GLY A 67 -4.43 1.87 4.63
CA GLY A 67 -3.84 1.44 3.36
C GLY A 67 -2.47 1.98 2.96
N GLY A 68 -2.08 3.14 3.47
CA GLY A 68 -0.87 3.85 3.05
C GLY A 68 0.32 3.65 3.98
N VAL A 69 1.44 4.33 3.68
CA VAL A 69 2.54 4.48 4.64
C VAL A 69 2.28 5.69 5.53
N PHE A 70 2.32 5.50 6.84
CA PHE A 70 2.21 6.58 7.82
C PHE A 70 3.40 6.54 8.79
N SER A 71 3.97 7.71 9.07
CA SER A 71 4.97 7.84 10.13
C SER A 71 4.32 7.51 11.47
N ASN A 72 5.01 6.71 12.29
CA ASN A 72 4.56 6.28 13.61
C ASN A 72 3.09 5.77 13.60
N TYR A 73 2.75 4.96 12.60
CA TYR A 73 1.42 4.38 12.39
C TYR A 73 0.24 5.37 12.44
N GLY A 74 0.47 6.63 12.06
CA GLY A 74 -0.59 7.65 12.00
C GLY A 74 -0.82 8.40 13.31
N VAL A 75 -0.03 8.17 14.36
CA VAL A 75 -0.15 8.92 15.63
C VAL A 75 0.01 10.42 15.42
N ASP A 76 0.92 10.83 14.54
CA ASP A 76 1.11 12.24 14.20
C ASP A 76 -0.11 12.81 13.45
N GLU A 77 -0.75 12.01 12.60
CA GLU A 77 -1.96 12.42 11.86
C GLU A 77 -3.12 12.65 12.84
N VAL A 78 -3.29 11.76 13.81
CA VAL A 78 -4.29 11.90 14.88
C VAL A 78 -4.05 13.16 15.70
N LYS A 79 -2.80 13.42 16.12
CA LYS A 79 -2.44 14.63 16.86
C LYS A 79 -2.61 15.91 16.06
N LEU A 80 -2.26 15.90 14.77
CA LEU A 80 -2.33 17.09 13.90
C LEU A 80 -3.76 17.47 13.53
N ASN A 81 -4.67 16.50 13.49
CA ASN A 81 -6.08 16.73 13.16
C ASN A 81 -6.99 16.72 14.39
N CYS A 82 -6.43 16.57 15.59
CA CYS A 82 -7.15 16.61 16.86
C CYS A 82 -8.23 15.51 16.93
N PHE A 83 -7.89 14.33 16.40
CA PHE A 83 -8.77 13.16 16.44
C PHE A 83 -8.67 12.47 17.79
N GLU A 84 -9.79 11.99 18.30
CA GLU A 84 -9.83 11.13 19.49
C GLU A 84 -9.38 9.72 19.12
N PRO A 85 -8.27 9.20 19.69
CA PRO A 85 -7.70 7.91 19.29
C PRO A 85 -8.67 6.73 19.35
N GLU A 86 -9.61 6.73 20.30
CA GLU A 86 -10.65 5.71 20.46
C GLU A 86 -11.67 5.67 19.30
N ASN A 87 -11.79 6.77 18.56
CA ASN A 87 -12.61 6.88 17.35
C ASN A 87 -11.78 6.66 16.08
N VAL A 88 -10.52 6.25 16.20
CA VAL A 88 -9.64 5.96 15.06
C VAL A 88 -9.38 4.45 14.97
N VAL A 89 -9.59 3.91 13.77
CA VAL A 89 -9.25 2.54 13.39
C VAL A 89 -8.07 2.57 12.42
N LEU A 90 -7.05 1.74 12.66
CA LEU A 90 -6.00 1.52 11.66
C LEU A 90 -6.32 0.33 10.78
N TRP A 91 -6.30 0.55 9.46
CA TRP A 91 -6.59 -0.49 8.48
C TRP A 91 -5.41 -0.76 7.55
N GLY A 92 -4.60 -1.77 7.85
CA GLY A 92 -3.52 -2.23 6.97
C GLY A 92 -2.45 -1.15 6.74
N VAL A 93 -2.24 -0.30 7.76
CA VAL A 93 -1.23 0.75 7.74
C VAL A 93 0.15 0.12 7.79
N GLY A 94 1.10 0.72 7.08
CA GLY A 94 2.49 0.30 7.14
C GLY A 94 3.42 1.46 7.47
N VAL A 95 4.64 1.13 7.86
CA VAL A 95 5.73 2.06 8.14
C VAL A 95 6.86 1.83 7.14
N SER A 96 7.45 2.92 6.66
CA SER A 96 8.64 2.86 5.82
C SER A 96 9.81 3.43 6.58
N LEU A 97 10.49 2.59 7.35
CA LEU A 97 11.64 3.02 8.12
C LEU A 97 12.91 2.96 7.27
N ARG A 98 13.74 4.01 7.44
CA ARG A 98 15.08 4.07 6.86
C ARG A 98 16.17 3.70 7.88
N ASN A 99 15.88 3.83 9.18
CA ASN A 99 16.77 3.56 10.32
C ASN A 99 16.08 2.64 11.35
N LYS A 100 16.85 2.01 12.26
CA LYS A 100 16.40 1.06 13.32
C LYS A 100 15.49 1.64 14.41
N GLN A 101 14.66 2.64 14.13
CA GLN A 101 13.69 3.10 15.13
C GLN A 101 12.58 2.05 15.26
N GLU A 102 12.38 1.53 16.46
CA GLU A 102 11.36 0.53 16.72
C GLU A 102 10.02 1.23 16.97
N ALA A 103 9.33 1.61 15.88
CA ALA A 103 7.89 1.83 15.99
C ALA A 103 7.26 0.44 16.16
N ARG A 104 6.92 0.05 17.39
CA ARG A 104 6.16 -1.17 17.67
C ARG A 104 4.66 -0.87 17.63
N ALA A 105 3.89 -1.76 17.03
CA ALA A 105 2.44 -1.59 16.87
C ALA A 105 1.64 -1.96 18.13
N ASP A 106 2.26 -2.66 19.10
CA ASP A 106 1.61 -3.16 20.31
C ASP A 106 1.25 -2.10 21.35
N LEU A 107 1.70 -0.85 21.17
CA LEU A 107 1.41 0.28 22.06
C LEU A 107 0.55 1.36 21.39
N LEU A 108 -0.17 1.01 20.34
CA LEU A 108 -0.96 1.98 19.61
C LEU A 108 -2.26 2.34 20.35
N PRO A 109 -2.63 3.63 20.40
CA PRO A 109 -3.76 4.11 21.20
C PRO A 109 -5.13 3.85 20.53
N TYR A 110 -5.17 3.00 19.51
CA TYR A 110 -6.34 2.78 18.67
C TYR A 110 -7.21 1.67 19.23
N ARG A 111 -8.52 1.85 19.13
CA ARG A 111 -9.46 0.85 19.63
C ARG A 111 -9.42 -0.46 18.85
N VAL A 112 -9.30 -0.38 17.52
CA VAL A 112 -9.10 -1.53 16.63
C VAL A 112 -8.02 -1.15 15.62
N TRP A 113 -7.04 -2.02 15.43
CA TRP A 113 -5.94 -1.73 14.51
C TRP A 113 -5.43 -3.01 13.87
N GLY A 114 -4.95 -2.85 12.63
CA GLY A 114 -4.20 -3.86 11.92
C GLY A 114 -3.13 -3.18 11.06
N VAL A 115 -1.95 -3.79 11.01
CA VAL A 115 -0.80 -3.29 10.25
C VAL A 115 -0.36 -4.33 9.23
N ARG A 116 0.15 -3.88 8.10
CA ARG A 116 0.58 -4.78 7.01
C ARG A 116 2.03 -5.23 7.10
N ASP A 117 2.79 -4.71 8.06
CA ASP A 117 4.19 -5.07 8.23
C ASP A 117 4.32 -6.28 9.17
N ILE A 118 4.34 -7.49 8.60
CA ILE A 118 4.30 -8.77 9.34
C ILE A 118 5.43 -8.93 10.36
N ASP A 119 6.60 -8.32 10.12
CA ASP A 119 7.77 -8.39 11.01
C ASP A 119 7.66 -7.43 12.21
N ARG A 120 6.56 -6.66 12.31
CA ARG A 120 6.37 -5.62 13.34
C ARG A 120 5.12 -5.81 14.18
N THR A 121 4.44 -6.92 13.98
CA THR A 121 3.16 -7.21 14.61
C THR A 121 3.03 -8.70 14.86
N ASP A 122 2.13 -9.08 15.77
CA ASP A 122 1.68 -10.47 15.87
C ASP A 122 0.68 -10.81 14.75
N ASP A 123 0.38 -12.10 14.59
CA ASP A 123 -0.55 -12.59 13.57
C ASP A 123 -1.99 -12.05 13.74
N ALA A 124 -2.42 -11.80 14.99
CA ALA A 124 -3.77 -11.30 15.29
C ALA A 124 -4.01 -9.86 14.79
N HIS A 125 -2.92 -9.11 14.65
CA HIS A 125 -2.90 -7.72 14.18
C HIS A 125 -2.27 -7.56 12.79
N PHE A 126 -1.80 -8.63 12.17
CA PHE A 126 -1.39 -8.61 10.77
C PHE A 126 -2.62 -8.44 9.86
N LEU A 127 -2.66 -7.33 9.14
CA LEU A 127 -3.73 -6.98 8.21
C LEU A 127 -3.13 -6.59 6.86
N PRO A 128 -3.19 -7.46 5.84
CA PRO A 128 -2.62 -7.18 4.53
C PRO A 128 -3.38 -6.05 3.83
N CYS A 129 -2.75 -5.43 2.82
CA CYS A 129 -3.34 -4.31 2.11
C CYS A 129 -4.68 -4.71 1.48
N VAL A 130 -5.73 -3.95 1.82
CA VAL A 130 -7.13 -4.22 1.41
C VAL A 130 -7.33 -4.24 -0.11
N SER A 131 -6.38 -3.71 -0.89
CA SER A 131 -6.38 -3.85 -2.35
C SER A 131 -6.34 -5.30 -2.84
N CYS A 132 -6.08 -6.30 -1.97
CA CYS A 132 -6.30 -7.71 -2.29
C CYS A 132 -7.76 -8.03 -2.65
N LEU A 133 -8.72 -7.21 -2.20
CA LEU A 133 -10.12 -7.34 -2.59
C LEU A 133 -10.39 -6.85 -4.02
N SER A 134 -9.47 -6.12 -4.66
CA SER A 134 -9.70 -5.60 -6.01
C SER A 134 -10.01 -6.72 -7.03
N PRO A 135 -11.05 -6.54 -7.88
CA PRO A 135 -11.37 -7.46 -8.97
C PRO A 135 -10.23 -7.66 -9.97
N MET A 136 -9.30 -6.70 -10.09
CA MET A 136 -8.18 -6.82 -11.02
C MET A 136 -7.27 -8.01 -10.68
N LEU A 137 -7.34 -8.52 -9.45
CA LEU A 137 -6.56 -9.65 -8.97
C LEU A 137 -7.27 -11.00 -9.15
N ASN A 138 -8.49 -11.02 -9.71
CA ASN A 138 -9.20 -12.28 -10.01
C ASN A 138 -8.67 -13.00 -11.26
N ARG A 139 -7.76 -12.37 -12.00
CA ARG A 139 -7.15 -12.97 -13.19
C ARG A 139 -5.70 -13.33 -12.87
N SER A 140 -5.31 -14.53 -13.29
CA SER A 140 -3.93 -15.00 -13.20
C SER A 140 -3.02 -14.25 -14.18
N ALA A 141 -1.71 -14.36 -13.94
CA ALA A 141 -0.68 -13.96 -14.86
C ALA A 141 -0.88 -14.51 -16.28
N ALA A 142 -0.40 -13.77 -17.28
CA ALA A 142 -0.33 -14.24 -18.66
C ALA A 142 0.73 -15.35 -18.80
N VAL A 143 0.82 -15.95 -20.00
CA VAL A 143 1.85 -16.95 -20.30
C VAL A 143 3.23 -16.32 -20.49
N SER A 144 3.28 -15.07 -20.99
CA SER A 144 4.51 -14.37 -21.34
C SER A 144 4.40 -12.86 -21.12
N GLY A 145 5.51 -12.15 -21.32
CA GLY A 145 5.59 -10.69 -21.31
C GLY A 145 6.06 -10.12 -19.97
N THR A 146 6.86 -9.06 -20.04
CA THR A 146 7.45 -8.40 -18.87
C THR A 146 6.92 -6.98 -18.73
N LEU A 147 6.47 -6.64 -17.52
CA LEU A 147 6.05 -5.31 -17.12
C LEU A 147 7.11 -4.66 -16.23
N LEU A 148 7.71 -3.58 -16.71
CA LEU A 148 8.46 -2.63 -15.90
C LEU A 148 7.49 -1.61 -15.27
N PHE A 149 7.20 -1.77 -13.99
CA PHE A 149 6.29 -0.88 -13.25
C PHE A 149 7.05 -0.04 -12.23
N LEU A 150 7.18 1.27 -12.45
CA LEU A 150 8.00 2.15 -11.60
C LEU A 150 7.17 3.18 -10.81
N ASN A 151 7.73 3.66 -9.71
CA ASN A 151 7.17 4.77 -8.95
C ASN A 151 7.34 6.09 -9.73
N ALA A 152 6.30 6.91 -9.79
CA ALA A 152 6.28 8.19 -10.49
C ALA A 152 6.85 9.35 -9.66
N ASP A 153 7.03 9.19 -8.34
CA ASP A 153 7.63 10.19 -7.45
C ASP A 153 9.10 10.43 -7.87
N PRO A 154 9.49 11.67 -8.24
CA PRO A 154 10.86 11.98 -8.63
C PRO A 154 11.87 11.77 -7.49
N ASN A 155 11.42 11.74 -6.23
CA ASN A 155 12.25 11.37 -5.08
C ASN A 155 12.47 9.86 -4.96
N VAL A 156 11.89 9.05 -5.84
CA VAL A 156 12.08 7.60 -5.92
C VAL A 156 12.70 7.24 -7.27
N ALA A 157 12.09 7.69 -8.37
CA ALA A 157 12.59 7.51 -9.73
C ALA A 157 12.67 8.89 -10.42
N PRO A 158 13.87 9.48 -10.54
CA PRO A 158 14.04 10.83 -11.06
C PRO A 158 13.45 11.03 -12.46
N ASN A 159 12.77 12.16 -12.68
CA ASN A 159 12.18 12.50 -13.98
C ASN A 159 13.22 12.55 -15.11
N SER A 160 14.45 12.97 -14.82
CA SER A 160 15.56 13.03 -15.78
C SER A 160 15.96 11.68 -16.37
N PHE A 161 15.52 10.56 -15.77
CA PHE A 161 15.80 9.20 -16.26
C PHE A 161 14.59 8.52 -16.92
N LYS A 162 13.41 9.14 -16.94
CA LYS A 162 12.19 8.51 -17.47
C LYS A 162 12.36 8.00 -18.91
N GLU A 163 12.98 8.80 -19.78
CA GLU A 163 13.24 8.38 -21.16
C GLU A 163 14.29 7.27 -21.23
N LYS A 164 15.33 7.30 -20.39
CA LYS A 164 16.31 6.19 -20.30
C LYS A 164 15.64 4.87 -19.90
N TYR A 165 14.73 4.90 -18.93
CA TYR A 165 13.98 3.69 -18.52
C TYR A 165 13.10 3.16 -19.65
N LYS A 166 12.42 4.05 -20.39
CA LYS A 166 11.59 3.67 -21.55
C LYS A 166 12.44 3.05 -22.66
N SER A 167 13.55 3.69 -23.05
CA SER A 167 14.43 3.16 -24.08
C SER A 167 15.05 1.82 -23.69
N LEU A 168 15.42 1.63 -22.42
CA LEU A 168 15.92 0.35 -21.92
C LEU A 168 14.84 -0.74 -22.00
N ALA A 169 13.63 -0.43 -21.55
CA ALA A 169 12.51 -1.35 -21.58
C ALA A 169 12.14 -1.74 -23.01
N GLU A 170 12.06 -0.76 -23.93
CA GLU A 170 11.82 -1.01 -25.36
C GLU A 170 12.88 -1.94 -25.95
N LYS A 171 14.16 -1.68 -25.68
CA LYS A 171 15.27 -2.55 -26.11
C LYS A 171 15.15 -3.98 -25.57
N LYS A 172 14.59 -4.16 -24.37
CA LYS A 172 14.35 -5.47 -23.75
C LYS A 172 12.98 -6.06 -24.08
N GLY A 173 12.14 -5.39 -24.88
CA GLY A 173 10.78 -5.84 -25.19
C GLY A 173 9.81 -5.78 -23.99
N TRP A 174 10.14 -4.96 -22.99
CA TRP A 174 9.31 -4.79 -21.79
C TRP A 174 8.28 -3.68 -21.99
N ARG A 175 7.09 -3.87 -21.40
CA ARG A 175 6.11 -2.80 -21.27
C ARG A 175 6.48 -1.89 -20.10
N VAL A 176 6.33 -0.58 -20.25
CA VAL A 176 6.57 0.37 -19.14
C VAL A 176 5.25 0.98 -18.66
N LEU A 177 5.08 1.03 -17.35
CA LEU A 177 4.03 1.78 -16.70
C LEU A 177 4.55 2.41 -15.40
N PHE A 178 3.92 3.48 -14.95
CA PHE A 178 4.24 4.13 -13.68
C PHE A 178 3.03 4.09 -12.76
N ASN A 179 3.26 4.16 -11.45
CA ASN A 179 2.17 4.07 -10.46
C ASN A 179 1.22 5.27 -10.43
N ASN A 180 1.43 6.31 -11.24
CA ASN A 180 0.44 7.37 -11.47
C ASN A 180 -0.54 7.05 -12.61
N CYS A 181 -0.58 5.80 -13.08
CA CYS A 181 -1.56 5.32 -14.03
C CYS A 181 -2.96 5.18 -13.41
N THR A 182 -3.94 4.90 -14.25
CA THR A 182 -5.31 4.54 -13.89
C THR A 182 -5.44 3.07 -13.45
N GLU A 183 -6.55 2.72 -12.82
CA GLU A 183 -6.88 1.33 -12.46
C GLU A 183 -7.01 0.43 -13.71
N SER A 184 -7.62 0.92 -14.79
CA SER A 184 -7.80 0.15 -16.02
C SER A 184 -6.46 -0.14 -16.72
N GLU A 185 -5.53 0.81 -16.73
CA GLU A 185 -4.18 0.63 -17.29
C GLU A 185 -3.38 -0.44 -16.55
N ILE A 186 -3.38 -0.41 -15.21
CA ILE A 186 -2.66 -1.43 -14.43
C ILE A 186 -3.35 -2.80 -14.51
N ALA A 187 -4.69 -2.84 -14.46
CA ALA A 187 -5.43 -4.10 -14.63
C ALA A 187 -5.13 -4.74 -16.00
N PHE A 188 -5.11 -3.93 -17.07
CA PHE A 188 -4.73 -4.40 -18.39
C PHE A 188 -3.27 -4.86 -18.44
N ALA A 189 -2.34 -4.13 -17.84
CA ALA A 189 -0.93 -4.49 -17.82
C ALA A 189 -0.67 -5.81 -17.06
N LEU A 190 -1.28 -6.01 -15.89
CA LEU A 190 -1.18 -7.24 -15.10
C LEU A 190 -1.69 -8.46 -15.88
N GLN A 191 -2.79 -8.33 -16.62
CA GLN A 191 -3.38 -9.41 -17.41
C GLN A 191 -2.56 -9.80 -18.64
N ASN A 192 -1.62 -8.95 -19.08
CA ASN A 192 -0.84 -9.14 -20.30
C ASN A 192 0.66 -9.30 -20.01
N CYS A 193 1.03 -9.68 -18.80
CA CYS A 193 2.41 -10.03 -18.45
C CYS A 193 2.45 -11.25 -17.53
N ASN A 194 3.57 -11.95 -17.53
CA ASN A 194 3.89 -13.03 -16.60
C ASN A 194 4.95 -12.63 -15.56
N HIS A 195 5.74 -11.59 -15.86
CA HIS A 195 6.82 -11.09 -15.02
C HIS A 195 6.66 -9.59 -14.77
N ILE A 196 6.83 -9.19 -13.51
CA ILE A 196 6.78 -7.80 -13.08
C ILE A 196 8.14 -7.42 -12.48
N ILE A 197 8.77 -6.39 -13.04
CA ILE A 197 9.96 -5.74 -12.49
C ILE A 197 9.52 -4.42 -11.89
N THR A 198 9.70 -4.21 -10.59
CA THR A 198 9.10 -3.05 -9.95
C THR A 198 9.82 -2.54 -8.71
N ASN A 199 9.79 -1.21 -8.52
CA ASN A 199 10.12 -0.53 -7.26
C ASN A 199 8.86 0.00 -6.52
N SER A 200 7.69 -0.51 -6.87
CA SER A 200 6.41 -0.23 -6.22
C SER A 200 6.03 -1.36 -5.28
N TYR A 201 5.70 -1.01 -4.03
CA TYR A 201 5.18 -1.96 -3.05
C TYR A 201 3.90 -2.63 -3.56
N HIS A 202 2.96 -1.83 -4.08
CA HIS A 202 1.66 -2.32 -4.52
C HIS A 202 1.76 -3.22 -5.74
N ALA A 203 2.60 -2.89 -6.72
CA ALA A 203 2.79 -3.78 -7.87
C ALA A 203 3.47 -5.10 -7.49
N SER A 204 4.41 -5.06 -6.52
CA SER A 204 5.01 -6.28 -5.97
C SER A 204 3.95 -7.14 -5.28
N TYR A 205 3.14 -6.51 -4.41
CA TYR A 205 2.05 -7.15 -3.68
C TYR A 205 1.02 -7.79 -4.62
N TRP A 206 0.55 -7.05 -5.64
CA TRP A 206 -0.40 -7.56 -6.61
C TRP A 206 0.17 -8.71 -7.42
N GLY A 207 1.40 -8.59 -7.95
CA GLY A 207 2.05 -9.66 -8.70
C GLY A 207 2.18 -10.96 -7.94
N LEU A 208 2.57 -10.89 -6.65
CA LEU A 208 2.67 -12.05 -5.77
C LEU A 208 1.31 -12.71 -5.50
N LEU A 209 0.23 -11.94 -5.56
CA LEU A 209 -1.14 -12.43 -5.36
C LEU A 209 -1.82 -12.92 -6.64
N THR A 210 -1.24 -12.69 -7.82
CA THR A 210 -1.81 -13.08 -9.12
C THR A 210 -0.98 -14.11 -9.87
N GLY A 211 0.06 -14.66 -9.23
CA GLY A 211 0.89 -15.70 -9.82
C GLY A 211 1.90 -15.18 -10.85
N HIS A 212 2.30 -13.91 -10.75
CA HIS A 212 3.40 -13.38 -11.55
C HIS A 212 4.75 -13.77 -10.93
N LYS A 213 5.75 -13.91 -11.77
CA LYS A 213 7.14 -13.73 -11.33
C LYS A 213 7.31 -12.26 -10.94
N VAL A 214 7.98 -11.97 -9.83
CA VAL A 214 8.19 -10.59 -9.37
C VAL A 214 9.65 -10.35 -9.04
N THR A 215 10.28 -9.39 -9.70
CA THR A 215 11.59 -8.87 -9.33
C THR A 215 11.41 -7.56 -8.58
N VAL A 216 11.69 -7.59 -7.27
CA VAL A 216 11.44 -6.47 -6.36
C VAL A 216 12.69 -5.60 -6.23
N LEU A 217 12.59 -4.34 -6.64
CA LEU A 217 13.61 -3.31 -6.53
C LEU A 217 13.37 -2.48 -5.26
N GLY A 218 13.97 -2.91 -4.16
CA GLY A 218 13.71 -2.39 -2.82
C GLY A 218 14.64 -1.28 -2.36
N TYR A 219 14.09 -0.33 -1.60
CA TYR A 219 14.84 0.77 -0.99
C TYR A 219 14.43 1.08 0.46
N SER A 220 13.56 0.27 1.07
CA SER A 220 13.15 0.44 2.47
C SER A 220 12.60 -0.85 3.09
N SER A 221 12.40 -0.85 4.42
CA SER A 221 11.94 -2.00 5.19
C SER A 221 10.61 -2.60 4.71
N LYS A 222 9.72 -1.79 4.11
CA LYS A 222 8.40 -2.24 3.64
C LYS A 222 8.49 -3.38 2.62
N PHE A 223 9.54 -3.42 1.80
CA PHE A 223 9.72 -4.48 0.80
C PHE A 223 10.21 -5.77 1.44
N ILE A 224 11.02 -5.67 2.48
CA ILE A 224 11.46 -6.83 3.26
C ILE A 224 10.26 -7.44 3.98
N SER A 225 9.46 -6.60 4.64
CA SER A 225 8.23 -7.08 5.28
C SER A 225 7.26 -7.71 4.28
N LEU A 226 7.13 -7.14 3.08
CA LEU A 226 6.31 -7.72 2.02
C LEU A 226 6.80 -9.12 1.67
N LEU A 227 8.09 -9.28 1.37
CA LEU A 227 8.67 -10.58 1.03
C LEU A 227 8.47 -11.60 2.15
N ASN A 228 8.72 -11.20 3.41
CA ASN A 228 8.51 -12.05 4.58
C ASN A 228 7.05 -12.53 4.68
N ALA A 229 6.07 -11.67 4.35
CA ALA A 229 4.65 -12.03 4.39
C ALA A 229 4.27 -13.11 3.36
N PHE A 230 5.11 -13.34 2.35
CA PHE A 230 4.97 -14.41 1.35
C PHE A 230 6.00 -15.54 1.56
N GLY A 231 6.69 -15.57 2.70
CA GLY A 231 7.68 -16.61 3.02
C GLY A 231 9.03 -16.46 2.33
N PHE A 232 9.31 -15.31 1.68
CA PHE A 232 10.61 -15.01 1.10
C PHE A 232 11.48 -14.22 2.07
N ASN A 233 12.79 -14.43 2.01
CA ASN A 233 13.75 -13.64 2.78
C ASN A 233 14.23 -12.40 1.99
N LYS A 234 14.98 -11.52 2.66
CA LYS A 234 15.55 -10.29 2.08
C LYS A 234 16.50 -10.50 0.91
N ASP A 235 17.05 -11.70 0.70
CA ASP A 235 18.05 -11.96 -0.34
C ASP A 235 17.43 -11.96 -1.74
N HIS A 236 16.09 -12.07 -1.80
CA HIS A 236 15.30 -11.90 -3.01
C HIS A 236 15.05 -10.43 -3.37
N LEU A 237 15.52 -9.49 -2.54
CA LEU A 237 15.35 -8.06 -2.77
C LEU A 237 16.54 -7.48 -3.55
N PHE A 238 16.29 -6.97 -4.74
CA PHE A 238 17.29 -6.21 -5.47
C PHE A 238 17.39 -4.80 -4.87
N SER A 239 18.41 -4.58 -4.05
CA SER A 239 18.56 -3.33 -3.28
C SER A 239 18.98 -2.18 -4.20
N ILE A 240 18.21 -1.10 -4.18
CA ILE A 240 18.47 0.13 -4.92
C ILE A 240 18.51 1.33 -3.98
N LYS A 241 19.20 2.40 -4.39
CA LYS A 241 19.19 3.66 -3.64
C LYS A 241 18.03 4.54 -4.11
N ARG A 242 17.18 4.95 -3.16
CA ARG A 242 16.02 5.82 -3.44
C ARG A 242 16.47 7.15 -4.05
N GLY A 243 15.85 7.55 -5.17
CA GLY A 243 16.13 8.82 -5.85
C GLY A 243 17.43 8.82 -6.65
N ASP A 244 18.10 7.68 -6.78
CA ASP A 244 19.35 7.53 -7.52
C ASP A 244 19.04 6.89 -8.89
N GLY A 245 18.93 7.74 -9.92
CA GLY A 245 18.52 7.31 -11.25
C GLY A 245 19.54 6.42 -11.95
N ASP A 246 20.84 6.67 -11.73
CA ASP A 246 21.92 5.86 -12.28
C ASP A 246 21.92 4.47 -11.66
N SER A 247 21.84 4.38 -10.33
CA SER A 247 21.75 3.09 -9.63
C SER A 247 20.53 2.27 -10.07
N LEU A 248 19.36 2.92 -10.23
CA LEU A 248 18.16 2.24 -10.74
C LEU A 248 18.34 1.78 -12.19
N TYR A 249 18.87 2.63 -13.08
CA TYR A 249 19.10 2.28 -14.48
C TYR A 249 20.10 1.12 -14.64
N GLU A 250 21.20 1.16 -13.88
CA GLU A 250 22.21 0.10 -13.83
C GLU A 250 21.58 -1.21 -13.37
N SER A 251 20.82 -1.17 -12.27
CA SER A 251 20.08 -2.34 -11.75
C SER A 251 19.17 -2.96 -12.81
N LEU A 252 18.36 -2.13 -13.49
CA LEU A 252 17.47 -2.59 -14.56
C LEU A 252 18.22 -3.20 -15.74
N SER A 253 19.43 -2.72 -16.04
CA SER A 253 20.24 -3.22 -17.15
C SER A 253 20.72 -4.66 -16.89
N PHE A 254 21.03 -4.99 -15.63
CA PHE A 254 21.48 -6.31 -15.20
C PHE A 254 20.37 -7.33 -14.94
N ILE A 255 19.11 -6.92 -14.91
CA ILE A 255 18.01 -7.87 -14.72
C ILE A 255 17.89 -8.77 -15.96
N GLU A 256 17.99 -10.06 -15.69
CA GLU A 256 17.59 -11.16 -16.56
C GLU A 256 16.37 -11.85 -15.93
N ASP A 257 15.39 -12.22 -16.76
CA ASP A 257 14.00 -12.46 -16.33
C ASP A 257 13.82 -13.54 -15.24
N ASP A 258 14.73 -14.51 -15.13
CA ASP A 258 14.54 -15.69 -14.28
C ASP A 258 15.41 -15.75 -13.01
N ARG A 259 16.53 -15.02 -12.92
CA ARG A 259 17.49 -15.25 -11.82
C ARG A 259 17.14 -14.56 -10.51
N ASN A 260 16.41 -13.44 -10.58
CA ASN A 260 16.15 -12.57 -9.43
C ASN A 260 14.65 -12.35 -9.18
N SER A 261 13.80 -13.26 -9.68
CA SER A 261 12.36 -13.18 -9.49
C SER A 261 11.88 -14.16 -8.44
N VAL A 262 10.91 -13.73 -7.63
CA VAL A 262 10.16 -14.59 -6.73
C VAL A 262 8.84 -14.97 -7.36
N PHE A 263 8.36 -16.18 -7.06
CA PHE A 263 7.09 -16.69 -7.54
C PHE A 263 6.42 -17.51 -6.44
N VAL A 264 5.19 -17.13 -6.10
CA VAL A 264 4.38 -17.83 -5.09
C VAL A 264 3.59 -18.92 -5.81
N LYS A 265 4.01 -20.18 -5.64
CA LYS A 265 3.32 -21.32 -6.27
C LYS A 265 1.84 -21.40 -5.87
N ASP A 266 1.54 -21.09 -4.62
CA ASP A 266 0.20 -21.16 -4.03
C ASP A 266 -0.42 -19.77 -3.83
N TYR A 267 -0.26 -18.89 -4.83
CA TYR A 267 -0.70 -17.49 -4.73
C TYR A 267 -2.20 -17.35 -4.46
N GLN A 268 -3.01 -18.31 -4.91
CA GLN A 268 -4.46 -18.30 -4.69
C GLN A 268 -4.81 -18.43 -3.21
N ASN A 269 -4.12 -19.30 -2.46
CA ASN A 269 -4.34 -19.42 -1.03
C ASN A 269 -3.92 -18.15 -0.29
N PHE A 270 -2.82 -17.52 -0.68
CA PHE A 270 -2.44 -16.20 -0.14
C PHE A 270 -3.49 -15.12 -0.44
N LEU A 271 -4.02 -15.08 -1.67
CA LEU A 271 -5.07 -14.13 -2.05
C LEU A 271 -6.34 -14.34 -1.22
N MET A 272 -6.79 -15.60 -1.08
CA MET A 272 -7.97 -15.94 -0.29
C MET A 272 -7.77 -15.64 1.20
N ASP A 273 -6.61 -15.98 1.76
CA ASP A 273 -6.27 -15.67 3.15
C ASP A 273 -6.28 -14.16 3.40
N PHE A 274 -5.65 -13.37 2.52
CA PHE A 274 -5.55 -11.93 2.70
C PHE A 274 -6.90 -11.23 2.54
N ARG A 275 -7.77 -11.74 1.66
CA ARG A 275 -9.17 -11.29 1.55
C ARG A 275 -9.96 -11.61 2.81
N ARG A 276 -9.88 -12.87 3.27
CA ARG A 276 -10.53 -13.33 4.52
C ARG A 276 -10.14 -12.45 5.70
N ARG A 277 -8.84 -12.19 5.90
CA ARG A 277 -8.34 -11.31 6.98
C ARG A 277 -8.93 -9.90 6.93
N ASN A 278 -9.11 -9.33 5.73
CA ASN A 278 -9.73 -8.01 5.59
C ASN A 278 -11.24 -8.03 5.90
N VAL A 279 -11.95 -9.10 5.52
CA VAL A 279 -13.37 -9.29 5.88
C VAL A 279 -13.53 -9.50 7.38
N GLU A 280 -12.73 -10.37 7.99
CA GLU A 280 -12.72 -10.60 9.44
C GLU A 280 -12.37 -9.31 10.21
N PHE A 281 -11.49 -8.48 9.66
CA PHE A 281 -11.23 -7.17 10.25
C PHE A 281 -12.45 -6.26 10.19
N ALA A 282 -13.21 -6.26 9.10
CA ALA A 282 -14.49 -5.55 9.02
C ALA A 282 -15.50 -6.06 10.08
N GLU A 283 -15.56 -7.37 10.30
CA GLU A 283 -16.38 -7.98 11.35
C GLU A 283 -15.94 -7.56 12.75
N LYS A 284 -14.63 -7.42 12.99
CA LYS A 284 -14.11 -6.85 14.26
C LYS A 284 -14.68 -5.47 14.53
N LEU A 285 -14.89 -4.62 13.51
CA LEU A 285 -15.51 -3.31 13.70
C LEU A 285 -16.98 -3.42 14.15
N VAL A 286 -17.73 -4.39 13.59
CA VAL A 286 -19.12 -4.69 13.99
C VAL A 286 -19.17 -5.21 15.43
N ASN A 287 -18.32 -6.18 15.76
CA ASN A 287 -18.24 -6.81 17.08
C ASN A 287 -17.82 -5.81 18.17
N ASN A 288 -17.03 -4.79 17.81
CA ASN A 288 -16.66 -3.69 18.69
C ASN A 288 -17.69 -2.55 18.72
N HIS A 289 -18.84 -2.72 18.06
CA HIS A 289 -19.92 -1.73 17.96
C HIS A 289 -19.46 -0.37 17.40
N LEU A 290 -18.44 -0.37 16.53
CA LEU A 290 -17.97 0.83 15.84
C LEU A 290 -18.85 1.18 14.64
N VAL A 291 -19.40 0.14 14.00
CA VAL A 291 -20.36 0.19 12.90
C VAL A 291 -21.46 -0.83 13.15
N GLU A 292 -22.64 -0.64 12.57
CA GLU A 292 -23.77 -1.57 12.73
C GLU A 292 -23.67 -2.80 11.82
N GLY A 293 -22.93 -2.68 10.73
CA GLY A 293 -22.74 -3.75 9.74
C GLY A 293 -21.90 -3.28 8.57
N PHE A 294 -21.69 -4.16 7.59
CA PHE A 294 -21.07 -3.79 6.32
C PHE A 294 -21.55 -4.67 5.17
N GLU A 295 -21.34 -4.19 3.95
CA GLU A 295 -21.51 -4.94 2.71
C GLU A 295 -20.23 -4.81 1.88
N LEU A 296 -19.88 -5.86 1.15
CA LEU A 296 -18.79 -5.79 0.16
C LEU A 296 -19.32 -5.10 -1.10
N LYS A 297 -18.61 -4.08 -1.58
CA LYS A 297 -18.95 -3.32 -2.81
C LYS A 297 -18.67 -4.10 -4.11
N ILE A 298 -18.17 -5.32 -3.99
CA ILE A 298 -17.66 -6.13 -5.08
C ILE A 298 -18.61 -7.31 -5.24
N ASN A 299 -19.14 -7.52 -6.45
CA ASN A 299 -20.07 -8.61 -6.71
C ASN A 299 -19.44 -9.95 -6.28
N SER A 300 -20.12 -10.58 -5.32
CA SER A 300 -19.72 -11.69 -4.47
C SER A 300 -19.39 -12.97 -5.23
N SER A 301 -18.16 -13.04 -5.74
CA SER A 301 -17.47 -14.28 -6.06
C SER A 301 -16.08 -14.29 -5.39
N ILE A 302 -16.07 -13.92 -4.10
CA ILE A 302 -14.97 -14.18 -3.17
C ILE A 302 -15.35 -15.44 -2.40
#